data_AF-A0A7S2JJ21-F1
#
_entry.id   AF-A0A7S2JJ21-F1
#
_cell.length_a   1.000
_cell.length_b   1.000
_cell.length_c   1.000
_cell.angle_alpha   90.00
_cell.angle_beta   90.00
_cell.angle_gamma   90.00
#
_symmetry.space_group_name_H-M   'P 1'
#
loop_
_entity.id
_entity.type
_entity.pdbx_description
1 polymer ?
#
loop_
_entity_poly.entity_id
_entity_poly.type
_entity_poly.pdbx_seq_one_letter_code
_entity_poly.pdbx_strand_id
1 'polypeptide(L)'
;KAKQLAEVRRKAEEAKRAALEAAKKKKEEAEAATTAKEEGKDKETDEKKEEKKEGNDDAAMEVDGGKTEESKDESMDVDEEEETEPPKVELTDEEKNVWFAPRKPCDMQERDVAESFSNFTIPSADEGFDAIEFAWASDSDAKAYLRSKVLERKKTTRVENLRPSQWFKDKAVEWKKLFADWQKKLEEFKASPAQKAKAAKKKDDDKEDAAAGDLFAVENVSDVGAGVPLYKDFEFGDWALLQLRFELYMLQAAFKKDVNDPDRPGIPESHFAFYFSRYFSKQLVPKSFGVTDLAELTKMVKDTAVWEDGILGTPVVVDAADDLPYLVKLAEQHRRERQRRIDAGDETARLKVTPQALVTPAPA
;
A
#
# COMPACT_ATOMS: atom_id res chain seq x y z
N LYS A 1 31.66 2.09 23.32
CA LYS A 1 30.59 1.44 22.52
C LYS A 1 29.51 2.44 22.06
N ALA A 2 28.88 3.24 22.95
CA ALA A 2 27.87 4.23 22.55
C ALA A 2 28.36 5.33 21.57
N LYS A 3 29.58 5.87 21.75
CA LYS A 3 30.16 6.86 20.83
C LYS A 3 30.46 6.33 19.42
N GLN A 4 30.84 5.05 19.31
CA GLN A 4 31.09 4.39 18.01
C GLN A 4 29.77 4.10 17.28
N LEU A 5 28.71 3.74 18.01
CA LEU A 5 27.39 3.53 17.42
C LEU A 5 26.79 4.84 16.88
N ALA A 6 26.99 5.96 17.60
CA ALA A 6 26.56 7.28 17.16
C ALA A 6 27.32 7.77 15.92
N GLU A 7 28.63 7.49 15.84
CA GLU A 7 29.44 7.86 14.66
C GLU A 7 29.05 7.03 13.42
N VAL A 8 28.75 5.73 13.59
CA VAL A 8 28.26 4.86 12.51
C VAL A 8 26.88 5.31 12.03
N ARG A 9 25.98 5.71 12.95
CA ARG A 9 24.66 6.24 12.61
C ARG A 9 24.76 7.56 11.83
N ARG A 10 25.66 8.45 12.23
CA ARG A 10 25.91 9.72 11.53
C ARG A 10 26.46 9.49 10.12
N LYS A 11 27.42 8.56 9.96
CA LYS A 11 27.96 8.19 8.63
C LYS A 11 26.91 7.53 7.73
N ALA A 12 26.00 6.73 8.31
CA ALA A 12 24.89 6.14 7.56
C ALA A 12 23.85 7.19 7.12
N GLU A 13 23.62 8.22 7.93
CA GLU A 13 22.71 9.33 7.61
C GLU A 13 23.29 10.25 6.53
N GLU A 14 24.59 10.57 6.60
CA GLU A 14 25.30 11.30 5.55
C GLU A 14 25.30 10.54 4.21
N ALA A 15 25.51 9.22 4.23
CA ALA A 15 25.45 8.38 3.03
C ALA A 15 24.04 8.30 2.42
N LYS A 16 22.99 8.21 3.24
CA LYS A 16 21.60 8.23 2.77
C LYS A 16 21.20 9.58 2.19
N ARG A 17 21.65 10.68 2.80
CA ARG A 17 21.41 12.04 2.30
C ARG A 17 22.09 12.26 0.95
N ALA A 18 23.34 11.80 0.79
CA ALA A 18 24.05 11.84 -0.48
C ALA A 18 23.37 10.99 -1.57
N ALA A 19 22.84 9.81 -1.22
CA ALA A 19 22.11 8.96 -2.16
C ALA A 19 20.77 9.59 -2.61
N LEU A 20 20.05 10.25 -1.69
CA LEU A 20 18.82 10.98 -2.01
C LEU A 20 19.08 12.20 -2.90
N GLU A 21 20.17 12.92 -2.66
CA GLU A 21 20.56 14.07 -3.49
C GLU A 21 21.02 13.65 -4.89
N ALA A 22 21.73 12.52 -5.00
CA ALA A 22 22.07 11.92 -6.29
C ALA A 22 20.83 11.40 -7.05
N ALA A 23 19.84 10.84 -6.34
CA ALA A 23 18.58 10.41 -6.96
C ALA A 23 17.74 11.60 -7.45
N LYS A 24 17.72 12.71 -6.70
CA LYS A 24 17.07 13.95 -7.14
C LYS A 24 17.73 14.55 -8.38
N LYS A 25 19.06 14.63 -8.42
CA LYS A 25 19.79 15.08 -9.62
C LYS A 25 19.51 14.21 -10.85
N LYS A 26 19.48 12.89 -10.68
CA LYS A 26 19.13 11.98 -11.79
C LYS A 26 17.69 12.15 -12.27
N LYS A 27 16.77 12.48 -11.37
CA LYS A 27 15.36 12.74 -11.72
C LYS A 27 15.22 14.09 -12.45
N GLU A 28 15.91 15.12 -11.99
CA GLU A 28 15.95 16.43 -12.67
C GLU A 28 16.61 16.35 -14.05
N GLU A 29 17.68 15.56 -14.21
CA GLU A 29 18.31 15.30 -15.52
C GLU A 29 17.39 14.50 -16.46
N ALA A 30 16.60 13.56 -15.93
CA ALA A 30 15.62 12.81 -16.71
C ALA A 30 14.42 13.69 -17.15
N GLU A 31 13.93 14.57 -16.27
CA GLU A 31 12.85 15.52 -16.58
C GLU A 31 13.31 16.61 -17.59
N ALA A 32 14.56 17.05 -17.50
CA ALA A 32 15.18 17.94 -18.49
C ALA A 32 15.36 17.26 -19.86
N ALA A 33 15.67 15.96 -19.89
CA ALA A 33 15.80 15.21 -21.13
C ALA A 33 14.44 14.91 -21.81
N THR A 34 13.36 14.79 -21.05
CA THR A 34 11.99 14.63 -21.60
C THR A 34 11.42 15.94 -22.13
N THR A 35 11.65 17.07 -21.46
CA THR A 35 11.21 18.39 -21.92
C THR A 35 11.94 18.82 -23.20
N ALA A 36 13.24 18.53 -23.33
CA ALA A 36 13.97 18.74 -24.58
C ALA A 36 13.50 17.85 -25.75
N LYS A 37 12.80 16.74 -25.48
CA LYS A 37 12.22 15.85 -26.50
C LYS A 37 10.82 16.28 -26.94
N GLU A 38 10.04 16.94 -26.07
CA GLU A 38 8.73 17.50 -26.43
C GLU A 38 8.86 18.78 -27.27
N GLU A 39 9.82 19.67 -26.97
CA GLU A 39 10.07 20.87 -27.80
C GLU A 39 10.58 20.55 -29.21
N GLY A 40 11.10 19.35 -29.45
CA GLY A 40 11.50 18.88 -30.78
C GLY A 40 10.36 18.32 -31.65
N LYS A 41 9.20 18.00 -31.05
CA LYS A 41 8.09 17.31 -31.75
C LYS A 41 6.96 18.26 -32.18
N ASP A 42 6.90 19.46 -31.61
CA ASP A 42 5.87 20.48 -31.91
C ASP A 42 6.17 21.34 -33.16
N LYS A 43 7.15 20.94 -33.99
CA LYS A 43 7.48 21.60 -35.26
C LYS A 43 7.11 20.81 -36.52
N GLU A 44 6.50 19.62 -36.41
CA GLU A 44 6.24 18.74 -37.56
C GLU A 44 4.77 18.32 -37.74
N THR A 45 3.83 18.97 -37.04
CA THR A 45 2.38 18.67 -37.14
C THR A 45 1.52 19.91 -37.37
N ASP A 46 1.91 20.79 -38.29
CA ASP A 46 1.07 21.89 -38.80
C ASP A 46 1.04 21.98 -40.33
N GLU A 47 1.21 20.84 -41.04
CA GLU A 47 1.20 20.81 -42.52
C GLU A 47 0.33 19.70 -43.15
N LYS A 48 -0.56 19.05 -42.40
CA LYS A 48 -1.49 18.03 -42.93
C LYS A 48 -2.91 18.19 -42.38
N LYS A 49 -3.56 19.31 -42.67
CA LYS A 49 -5.01 19.48 -42.48
C LYS A 49 -5.64 20.40 -43.52
N GLU A 50 -5.37 20.14 -44.79
CA GLU A 50 -6.23 20.57 -45.91
C GLU A 50 -6.23 19.46 -46.96
N GLU A 51 -7.21 18.54 -46.89
CA GLU A 51 -7.92 18.02 -48.06
C GLU A 51 -8.98 16.98 -47.62
N LYS A 52 -10.15 17.07 -48.26
CA LYS A 52 -11.37 16.23 -48.17
C LYS A 52 -12.40 16.57 -47.09
N LYS A 53 -13.26 17.51 -47.50
CA LYS A 53 -14.65 17.70 -47.12
C LYS A 53 -15.48 17.62 -48.41
N GLU A 54 -16.61 16.90 -48.37
CA GLU A 54 -17.72 16.71 -49.35
C GLU A 54 -18.00 15.20 -49.46
N GLY A 55 -19.19 14.62 -49.26
CA GLY A 55 -20.58 14.97 -48.90
C GLY A 55 -21.28 13.58 -48.71
N ASN A 56 -22.55 13.35 -48.41
CA ASN A 56 -23.75 14.11 -48.10
C ASN A 56 -24.82 13.08 -47.62
N ASP A 57 -25.66 13.48 -46.67
CA ASP A 57 -27.07 13.13 -46.34
C ASP A 57 -27.72 11.72 -46.32
N ASP A 58 -28.56 11.62 -45.27
CA ASP A 58 -29.95 11.11 -45.15
C ASP A 58 -30.30 9.63 -44.87
N ALA A 59 -30.78 9.45 -43.62
CA ALA A 59 -32.08 8.91 -43.17
C ALA A 59 -32.71 7.61 -43.73
N ALA A 60 -33.08 6.72 -42.80
CA ALA A 60 -34.45 6.19 -42.53
C ALA A 60 -34.36 4.96 -41.59
N MET A 61 -34.95 5.01 -40.38
CA MET A 61 -36.20 4.31 -39.96
C MET A 61 -36.17 2.77 -40.11
N GLU A 62 -36.08 2.00 -39.03
CA GLU A 62 -37.12 1.56 -38.07
C GLU A 62 -37.75 0.19 -38.39
N VAL A 63 -37.81 -0.65 -37.34
CA VAL A 63 -38.93 -1.54 -36.93
C VAL A 63 -38.90 -3.06 -37.28
N ASP A 64 -38.92 -3.81 -36.16
CA ASP A 64 -39.59 -5.08 -35.80
C ASP A 64 -39.16 -6.47 -36.30
N GLY A 65 -39.17 -7.40 -35.32
CA GLY A 65 -40.17 -8.47 -35.37
C GLY A 65 -39.71 -9.91 -35.64
N GLY A 66 -39.25 -10.60 -34.58
CA GLY A 66 -39.76 -11.91 -34.15
C GLY A 66 -39.86 -13.13 -35.09
N LYS A 67 -38.99 -14.12 -34.82
CA LYS A 67 -39.26 -15.55 -34.49
C LYS A 67 -39.84 -16.53 -35.54
N THR A 68 -39.17 -17.68 -35.65
CA THR A 68 -39.64 -19.10 -35.49
C THR A 68 -39.24 -20.11 -36.60
N GLU A 69 -38.47 -21.11 -36.16
CA GLU A 69 -38.22 -22.54 -36.52
C GLU A 69 -38.73 -23.26 -37.79
N GLU A 70 -37.84 -24.15 -38.30
CA GLU A 70 -37.95 -25.54 -38.84
C GLU A 70 -39.05 -25.90 -39.88
N SER A 71 -38.86 -26.66 -40.97
CA SER A 71 -38.06 -27.87 -41.28
C SER A 71 -38.13 -28.27 -42.79
N LYS A 72 -37.14 -29.07 -43.28
CA LYS A 72 -37.14 -30.17 -44.32
C LYS A 72 -37.95 -30.02 -45.65
N ASP A 73 -37.53 -30.42 -46.85
CA ASP A 73 -36.70 -31.56 -47.31
C ASP A 73 -36.35 -31.45 -48.84
N GLU A 74 -35.28 -32.15 -49.23
CA GLU A 74 -34.65 -32.51 -50.52
C GLU A 74 -35.18 -32.09 -51.93
N SER A 75 -34.25 -31.62 -52.78
CA SER A 75 -33.94 -32.26 -54.08
C SER A 75 -32.50 -31.95 -54.55
N MET A 76 -31.78 -32.99 -54.99
CA MET A 76 -30.45 -32.97 -55.59
C MET A 76 -30.47 -32.42 -57.03
N ASP A 77 -29.52 -31.57 -57.39
CA ASP A 77 -28.84 -31.59 -58.69
C ASP A 77 -27.44 -30.97 -58.52
N VAL A 78 -26.43 -31.60 -59.10
CA VAL A 78 -24.99 -31.34 -58.92
C VAL A 78 -24.37 -30.97 -60.26
N ASP A 79 -23.66 -29.83 -60.28
CA ASP A 79 -22.58 -29.34 -61.18
C ASP A 79 -22.84 -27.83 -61.42
N GLU A 80 -21.95 -26.88 -61.15
CA GLU A 80 -20.54 -26.78 -61.55
C GLU A 80 -19.81 -25.76 -60.65
N GLU A 81 -18.59 -26.10 -60.25
CA GLU A 81 -17.42 -25.31 -59.81
C GLU A 81 -17.55 -23.78 -59.54
N GLU A 82 -17.44 -23.38 -58.27
CA GLU A 82 -16.63 -22.21 -57.87
C GLU A 82 -15.85 -22.54 -56.58
N GLU A 83 -14.53 -22.53 -56.68
CA GLU A 83 -13.59 -22.62 -55.56
C GLU A 83 -13.84 -21.45 -54.59
N THR A 84 -14.48 -21.70 -53.45
CA THR A 84 -14.49 -20.74 -52.35
C THR A 84 -13.24 -20.95 -51.51
N GLU A 85 -12.25 -20.08 -51.72
CA GLU A 85 -11.10 -19.95 -50.84
C GLU A 85 -11.60 -19.75 -49.39
N PRO A 86 -11.05 -20.47 -48.39
CA PRO A 86 -11.47 -20.32 -47.00
C PRO A 86 -11.23 -18.87 -46.53
N PRO A 87 -12.13 -18.27 -45.73
CA PRO A 87 -12.00 -16.88 -45.32
C PRO A 87 -10.66 -16.68 -44.60
N LYS A 88 -9.84 -15.81 -45.17
CA LYS A 88 -8.56 -15.39 -44.59
C LYS A 88 -8.87 -14.57 -43.33
N VAL A 89 -8.91 -15.25 -42.19
CA VAL A 89 -9.05 -14.62 -40.87
C VAL A 89 -7.82 -13.76 -40.62
N GLU A 90 -7.92 -12.47 -40.88
CA GLU A 90 -6.89 -11.51 -40.49
C GLU A 90 -7.01 -11.26 -38.99
N LEU A 91 -6.12 -11.89 -38.21
CA LEU A 91 -5.97 -11.67 -36.78
C LEU A 91 -5.82 -10.17 -36.50
N THR A 92 -6.67 -9.64 -35.61
CA THR A 92 -6.54 -8.28 -35.09
C THR A 92 -5.19 -8.12 -34.37
N ASP A 93 -4.64 -6.90 -34.31
CA ASP A 93 -3.33 -6.67 -33.67
C ASP A 93 -3.30 -7.02 -32.17
N GLU A 94 -4.49 -7.14 -31.55
CA GLU A 94 -4.67 -7.67 -30.20
C GLU A 94 -4.50 -9.19 -30.16
N GLU A 95 -5.02 -9.94 -31.13
CA GLU A 95 -4.91 -11.40 -31.22
C GLU A 95 -3.49 -11.87 -31.58
N LYS A 96 -2.71 -11.08 -32.32
CA LYS A 96 -1.29 -11.37 -32.60
C LYS A 96 -0.40 -11.27 -31.35
N ASN A 97 -0.83 -10.53 -30.33
CA ASN A 97 -0.13 -10.43 -29.05
C ASN A 97 -0.57 -11.51 -28.04
N VAL A 98 -1.61 -12.29 -28.36
CA VAL A 98 -2.11 -13.38 -27.52
C VAL A 98 -1.38 -14.66 -27.89
N TRP A 99 -0.33 -14.98 -27.14
CA TRP A 99 0.38 -16.26 -27.29
C TRP A 99 -0.44 -17.46 -26.82
N PHE A 100 -1.40 -17.23 -25.92
CA PHE A 100 -2.20 -18.27 -25.27
C PHE A 100 -3.68 -18.00 -25.49
N ALA A 101 -4.34 -18.87 -26.26
CA ALA A 101 -5.78 -18.75 -26.49
C ALA A 101 -6.57 -18.79 -25.16
N PRO A 102 -7.42 -17.79 -24.87
CA PRO A 102 -8.21 -17.77 -23.65
C PRO A 102 -9.26 -18.88 -23.72
N ARG A 103 -9.07 -19.97 -22.96
CA ARG A 103 -10.05 -21.05 -22.87
C ARG A 103 -11.07 -20.75 -21.77
N LYS A 104 -12.35 -20.78 -22.12
CA LYS A 104 -13.46 -20.86 -21.16
C LYS A 104 -14.12 -22.24 -21.35
N PRO A 105 -14.27 -23.06 -20.29
CA PRO A 105 -13.88 -22.84 -18.90
C PRO A 105 -12.36 -22.95 -18.66
N CYS A 106 -11.84 -22.27 -17.63
CA CYS A 106 -10.45 -22.44 -17.18
C CYS A 106 -10.27 -23.81 -16.50
N ASP A 107 -9.15 -24.48 -16.76
CA ASP A 107 -8.85 -25.82 -16.23
C ASP A 107 -8.58 -25.82 -14.70
N MET A 108 -8.09 -24.70 -14.17
CA MET A 108 -7.86 -24.50 -12.74
C MET A 108 -8.61 -23.28 -12.24
N GLN A 109 -9.10 -23.33 -11.00
CA GLN A 109 -9.65 -22.13 -10.36
C GLN A 109 -8.51 -21.13 -10.10
N GLU A 110 -8.82 -19.83 -10.18
CA GLU A 110 -7.84 -18.77 -9.93
C GLU A 110 -7.19 -18.89 -8.55
N ARG A 111 -7.91 -19.47 -7.58
CA ARG A 111 -7.40 -19.77 -6.24
C ARG A 111 -6.29 -20.82 -6.25
N ASP A 112 -6.48 -21.92 -6.96
CA ASP A 112 -5.48 -23.01 -7.01
C ASP A 112 -4.24 -22.57 -7.78
N VAL A 113 -4.43 -21.75 -8.82
CA VAL A 113 -3.35 -21.08 -9.53
C VAL A 113 -2.64 -20.09 -8.59
N ALA A 114 -3.37 -19.30 -7.81
CA ALA A 114 -2.85 -18.36 -6.81
C ALA A 114 -1.95 -19.03 -5.75
N GLU A 115 -2.18 -20.30 -5.43
CA GLU A 115 -1.36 -21.04 -4.49
C GLU A 115 -0.08 -21.61 -5.14
N SER A 116 -0.19 -22.05 -6.39
CA SER A 116 0.88 -22.82 -7.04
C SER A 116 1.79 -21.99 -7.95
N PHE A 117 1.38 -20.79 -8.37
CA PHE A 117 2.13 -19.99 -9.35
C PHE A 117 3.55 -19.63 -8.91
N SER A 118 3.81 -19.57 -7.60
CA SER A 118 5.15 -19.26 -7.07
C SER A 118 6.14 -20.40 -7.30
N ASN A 119 5.65 -21.61 -7.52
CA ASN A 119 6.44 -22.80 -7.80
C ASN A 119 6.55 -23.09 -9.31
N PHE A 120 6.02 -22.22 -10.17
CA PHE A 120 6.09 -22.44 -11.61
C PHE A 120 7.51 -22.24 -12.10
N THR A 121 8.11 -23.32 -12.59
CA THR A 121 9.42 -23.34 -13.21
C THR A 121 9.31 -23.87 -14.62
N ILE A 122 10.29 -23.51 -15.44
CA ILE A 122 10.47 -24.14 -16.75
C ILE A 122 11.25 -25.42 -16.51
N PRO A 123 10.93 -26.52 -17.22
CA PRO A 123 11.70 -27.76 -17.16
C PRO A 123 13.20 -27.51 -17.28
N SER A 124 13.97 -28.10 -16.36
CA SER A 124 15.42 -28.10 -16.41
C SER A 124 15.95 -29.45 -16.93
N ALA A 125 17.13 -29.45 -17.55
CA ALA A 125 17.75 -30.70 -18.03
C ALA A 125 18.04 -31.71 -16.88
N ASP A 126 18.12 -31.21 -15.65
CA ASP A 126 18.36 -32.00 -14.44
C ASP A 126 17.12 -32.78 -13.97
N GLU A 127 15.93 -32.50 -14.53
CA GLU A 127 14.68 -33.20 -14.21
C GLU A 127 14.51 -34.52 -14.98
N GLY A 128 15.46 -34.87 -15.86
CA GLY A 128 15.47 -36.15 -16.57
C GLY A 128 14.65 -36.19 -17.85
N PHE A 129 14.41 -35.04 -18.49
CA PHE A 129 13.75 -34.96 -19.79
C PHE A 129 14.71 -35.33 -20.93
N ASP A 130 14.24 -36.13 -21.89
CA ASP A 130 15.03 -36.56 -23.05
C ASP A 130 15.38 -35.41 -24.03
N ALA A 131 14.50 -34.41 -24.16
CA ALA A 131 14.75 -33.18 -24.92
C ALA A 131 13.80 -32.05 -24.46
N ILE A 132 14.31 -30.81 -24.42
CA ILE A 132 13.51 -29.60 -24.13
C ILE A 132 13.58 -28.68 -25.35
N GLU A 133 12.48 -28.61 -26.10
CA GLU A 133 12.37 -27.78 -27.30
C GLU A 133 11.43 -26.60 -27.06
N PHE A 134 11.94 -25.38 -27.25
CA PHE A 134 11.13 -24.17 -27.18
C PHE A 134 10.69 -23.75 -28.59
N ALA A 135 9.47 -24.12 -28.97
CA ALA A 135 8.96 -23.88 -30.33
C ALA A 135 8.59 -22.41 -30.62
N TRP A 136 8.41 -21.57 -29.59
CA TRP A 136 7.86 -20.21 -29.74
C TRP A 136 8.84 -19.10 -29.35
N ALA A 137 9.78 -19.36 -28.44
CA ALA A 137 10.74 -18.39 -27.91
C ALA A 137 12.08 -19.06 -27.62
N SER A 138 13.15 -18.28 -27.42
CA SER A 138 14.40 -18.81 -26.88
C SER A 138 14.25 -19.20 -25.40
N ASP A 139 15.12 -20.09 -24.90
CA ASP A 139 15.15 -20.49 -23.48
C ASP A 139 15.26 -19.27 -22.53
N SER A 140 16.04 -18.26 -22.92
CA SER A 140 16.19 -17.01 -22.16
C SER A 140 14.90 -16.18 -22.13
N ASP A 141 14.24 -16.02 -23.27
CA ASP A 141 13.03 -15.20 -23.39
C ASP A 141 11.84 -15.87 -22.71
N ALA A 142 11.74 -17.20 -22.80
CA ALA A 142 10.73 -17.99 -22.09
C ALA A 142 10.89 -17.86 -20.56
N LYS A 143 12.14 -17.95 -20.05
CA LYS A 143 12.44 -17.74 -18.63
C LYS A 143 12.11 -16.31 -18.18
N ALA A 144 12.42 -15.31 -19.02
CA ALA A 144 12.11 -13.92 -18.74
C ALA A 144 10.60 -13.64 -18.72
N TYR A 145 9.86 -14.21 -19.67
CA TYR A 145 8.40 -14.11 -19.75
C TYR A 145 7.71 -14.81 -18.57
N LEU A 146 8.13 -16.02 -18.19
CA LEU A 146 7.57 -16.69 -17.03
C LEU A 146 7.84 -15.88 -15.75
N ARG A 147 9.05 -15.35 -15.59
CA ARG A 147 9.38 -14.49 -14.44
C ARG A 147 8.54 -13.21 -14.43
N SER A 148 8.36 -12.53 -15.56
CA SER A 148 7.55 -11.32 -15.61
C SER A 148 6.08 -11.62 -15.27
N LYS A 149 5.54 -12.75 -15.77
CA LYS A 149 4.20 -13.22 -15.43
C LYS A 149 4.04 -13.62 -13.97
N VAL A 150 5.02 -14.31 -13.39
CA VAL A 150 5.04 -14.64 -11.96
C VAL A 150 5.07 -13.36 -11.13
N LEU A 151 5.91 -12.37 -11.49
CA LEU A 151 5.98 -11.08 -10.79
C LEU A 151 4.68 -10.28 -10.91
N GLU A 152 4.07 -10.23 -12.09
CA GLU A 152 2.77 -9.59 -12.33
C GLU A 152 1.68 -10.25 -11.47
N ARG A 153 1.66 -11.59 -11.42
CA ARG A 153 0.75 -12.37 -10.56
C ARG A 153 1.04 -12.16 -9.07
N LYS A 154 2.31 -12.07 -8.63
CA LYS A 154 2.68 -11.74 -7.25
C LYS A 154 2.15 -10.37 -6.81
N LYS A 155 2.15 -9.39 -7.72
CA LYS A 155 1.65 -8.03 -7.47
C LYS A 155 0.12 -7.96 -7.41
N THR A 156 -0.55 -8.69 -8.31
CA THR A 156 -2.02 -8.64 -8.47
C THR A 156 -2.76 -9.64 -7.57
N THR A 157 -2.07 -10.69 -7.11
CA THR A 157 -2.67 -11.77 -6.33
C THR A 157 -2.26 -11.67 -4.86
N ARG A 158 -3.27 -11.61 -4.01
CA ARG A 158 -3.18 -11.61 -2.54
C ARG A 158 -2.72 -12.98 -2.01
N VAL A 159 -1.93 -12.97 -0.93
CA VAL A 159 -1.50 -14.19 -0.24
C VAL A 159 -2.61 -14.66 0.69
N GLU A 160 -3.46 -15.59 0.22
CA GLU A 160 -4.63 -16.04 0.99
C GLU A 160 -4.27 -16.85 2.23
N ASN A 161 -3.20 -17.65 2.14
CA ASN A 161 -2.77 -18.58 3.19
C ASN A 161 -1.89 -17.95 4.27
N LEU A 162 -1.70 -16.62 4.24
CA LEU A 162 -0.93 -15.91 5.25
C LEU A 162 -1.61 -16.03 6.62
N ARG A 163 -0.85 -16.46 7.62
CA ARG A 163 -1.30 -16.55 9.02
C ARG A 163 -0.37 -15.69 9.88
N PRO A 164 -0.90 -14.89 10.82
CA PRO A 164 -0.06 -14.09 11.70
C PRO A 164 0.89 -14.99 12.49
N SER A 165 2.19 -14.71 12.40
CA SER A 165 3.20 -15.46 13.14
C SER A 165 3.04 -15.32 14.65
N GLN A 166 3.68 -16.25 15.38
CA GLN A 166 3.72 -16.19 16.84
C GLN A 166 4.37 -14.88 17.32
N TRP A 167 5.41 -14.42 16.61
CA TRP A 167 6.07 -13.14 16.90
C TRP A 167 5.09 -11.95 16.90
N PHE A 168 4.20 -11.87 15.91
CA PHE A 168 3.17 -10.83 15.86
C PHE A 168 2.21 -10.93 17.05
N LYS A 169 1.77 -12.15 17.39
CA LYS A 169 0.84 -12.36 18.51
C LYS A 169 1.46 -11.96 19.84
N ASP A 170 2.72 -12.32 20.07
CA ASP A 170 3.44 -11.97 21.29
C ASP A 170 3.60 -10.45 21.41
N LYS A 171 3.98 -9.77 20.32
CA LYS A 171 4.08 -8.31 20.26
C LYS A 171 2.74 -7.60 20.44
N ALA A 172 1.66 -8.15 19.90
CA ALA A 172 0.31 -7.62 20.11
C ALA A 172 -0.13 -7.75 21.58
N VAL A 173 0.24 -8.83 22.27
CA VAL A 173 -0.03 -9.00 23.71
C VAL A 173 0.83 -8.04 24.54
N GLU A 174 2.11 -7.89 24.21
CA GLU A 174 3.02 -6.93 24.84
C GLU A 174 2.47 -5.50 24.72
N TRP A 175 2.06 -5.11 23.53
CA TRP A 175 1.45 -3.81 23.27
C TRP A 175 0.16 -3.59 24.08
N LYS A 176 -0.76 -4.56 24.10
CA LYS A 176 -1.99 -4.46 24.89
C LYS A 176 -1.71 -4.19 26.37
N LYS A 177 -0.68 -4.83 26.94
CA LYS A 177 -0.26 -4.60 28.34
C LYS A 177 0.30 -3.19 28.51
N LEU A 178 1.28 -2.81 27.69
CA LEU A 178 1.90 -1.48 27.75
C LEU A 178 0.89 -0.35 27.56
N PHE A 179 -0.01 -0.49 26.59
CA PHE A 179 -1.05 0.49 26.29
C PHE A 179 -1.98 0.69 27.49
N ALA A 180 -2.46 -0.42 28.09
CA ALA A 180 -3.29 -0.36 29.30
C ALA A 180 -2.53 0.23 30.50
N ASP A 181 -1.25 -0.12 30.66
CA ASP A 181 -0.41 0.41 31.73
C ASP A 181 -0.15 1.91 31.56
N TRP A 182 0.06 2.39 30.33
CA TRP A 182 0.20 3.82 30.06
C TRP A 182 -1.09 4.59 30.35
N GLN A 183 -2.25 4.05 29.95
CA GLN A 183 -3.55 4.64 30.27
C GLN A 183 -3.78 4.71 31.80
N LYS A 184 -3.52 3.63 32.54
CA LYS A 184 -3.63 3.61 34.00
C LYS A 184 -2.70 4.62 34.66
N LYS A 185 -1.43 4.70 34.25
CA LYS A 185 -0.49 5.69 34.78
C LYS A 185 -0.94 7.12 34.49
N LEU A 186 -1.56 7.37 33.33
CA LEU A 186 -2.13 8.68 33.03
C LEU A 186 -3.32 8.98 33.95
N GLU A 187 -4.19 8.02 34.21
CA GLU A 187 -5.31 8.16 35.15
C GLU A 187 -4.81 8.42 36.58
N GLU A 188 -3.83 7.67 37.06
CA GLU A 188 -3.19 7.86 38.38
C GLU A 188 -2.54 9.25 38.49
N PHE A 189 -1.81 9.67 37.45
CA PHE A 189 -1.21 11.00 37.39
C PHE A 189 -2.27 12.11 37.43
N LYS A 190 -3.34 11.99 36.63
CA LYS A 190 -4.48 12.92 36.64
C LYS A 190 -5.28 12.86 37.95
N ALA A 191 -5.28 11.72 38.64
CA ALA A 191 -5.95 11.55 39.92
C ALA A 191 -5.21 12.19 41.10
N SER A 192 -3.90 12.42 40.97
CA SER A 192 -3.05 13.04 42.00
C SER A 192 -3.54 14.44 42.42
N PRO A 193 -3.61 14.76 43.73
CA PRO A 193 -4.08 16.05 44.22
C PRO A 193 -3.32 17.25 43.62
N ALA A 194 -2.01 17.10 43.38
CA ALA A 194 -1.17 18.14 42.79
C ALA A 194 -1.57 18.48 41.33
N GLN A 195 -1.97 17.47 40.56
CA GLN A 195 -2.42 17.66 39.17
C GLN A 195 -3.87 18.13 39.10
N LYS A 196 -4.76 17.63 39.97
CA LYS A 196 -6.12 18.16 40.10
C LYS A 196 -6.13 19.64 40.47
N ALA A 197 -5.26 20.06 41.39
CA ALA A 197 -5.11 21.47 41.77
C ALA A 197 -4.52 22.34 40.63
N LYS A 198 -3.60 21.80 39.82
CA LYS A 198 -3.07 22.48 38.63
C LYS A 198 -4.12 22.58 37.52
N ALA A 199 -4.86 21.51 37.22
CA ALA A 199 -5.93 21.51 36.23
C ALA A 199 -7.07 22.49 36.58
N ALA A 200 -7.40 22.63 37.87
CA ALA A 200 -8.37 23.61 38.35
C ALA A 200 -7.89 25.08 38.22
N LYS A 201 -6.58 25.32 38.16
CA LYS A 201 -5.98 26.66 37.99
C LYS A 201 -5.62 27.01 36.54
N LYS A 202 -5.60 26.04 35.62
CA LYS A 202 -5.10 26.18 34.25
C LYS A 202 -6.13 26.79 33.26
N LYS A 203 -6.95 27.74 33.69
CA LYS A 203 -7.88 28.46 32.81
C LYS A 203 -7.34 29.79 32.26
N ASP A 204 -6.11 30.20 32.61
CA ASP A 204 -5.64 31.56 32.27
C ASP A 204 -4.12 31.75 32.13
N ASP A 205 -3.34 30.70 31.84
CA ASP A 205 -1.89 30.90 31.55
C ASP A 205 -1.40 29.85 30.54
N ASP A 206 -1.54 30.20 29.27
CA ASP A 206 -0.91 29.53 28.13
C ASP A 206 0.59 29.90 28.13
N LYS A 207 1.37 29.12 28.88
CA LYS A 207 2.83 29.13 28.74
C LYS A 207 3.31 27.72 28.47
N GLU A 208 3.90 27.59 27.28
CA GLU A 208 4.67 26.47 26.79
C GLU A 208 5.49 25.82 27.92
N ASP A 209 5.14 24.59 28.29
CA ASP A 209 6.09 23.69 28.91
C ASP A 209 7.09 23.25 27.83
N ALA A 210 8.00 24.14 27.44
CA ALA A 210 9.22 23.86 26.70
C ALA A 210 10.24 23.09 27.57
N ALA A 211 9.77 22.07 28.30
CA ALA A 211 10.53 21.37 29.34
C ALA A 211 10.45 19.84 29.19
N ALA A 212 10.58 19.35 27.96
CA ALA A 212 11.27 18.10 27.73
C ALA A 212 12.35 18.43 26.71
N GLY A 213 13.61 18.05 26.98
CA GLY A 213 14.72 18.18 26.03
C GLY A 213 14.45 17.37 24.75
N ASP A 214 15.49 16.84 24.11
CA ASP A 214 15.28 15.95 22.97
C ASP A 214 14.32 14.80 23.35
N LEU A 215 13.10 14.84 22.77
CA LEU A 215 12.01 13.94 23.10
C LEU A 215 12.38 12.47 22.81
N PHE A 216 13.30 12.26 21.88
CA PHE A 216 13.80 10.93 21.55
C PHE A 216 14.85 10.41 22.53
N ALA A 217 15.52 11.30 23.27
CA ALA A 217 16.49 10.98 24.31
C ALA A 217 15.84 10.53 25.64
N VAL A 218 14.52 10.64 25.77
CA VAL A 218 13.79 10.14 26.94
C VAL A 218 13.90 8.61 27.02
N GLU A 219 14.51 8.07 28.08
CA GLU A 219 14.61 6.63 28.29
C GLU A 219 13.29 6.02 28.80
N ASN A 220 12.59 6.72 29.69
CA ASN A 220 11.32 6.26 30.27
C ASN A 220 10.15 7.19 29.88
N VAL A 221 9.28 6.73 28.97
CA VAL A 221 8.11 7.50 28.53
C VAL A 221 7.07 7.74 29.63
N SER A 222 7.08 6.93 30.69
CA SER A 222 6.18 7.07 31.84
C SER A 222 6.70 8.04 32.91
N ASP A 223 7.97 8.45 32.85
CA ASP A 223 8.56 9.42 33.77
C ASP A 223 9.67 10.21 33.06
N VAL A 224 9.32 11.39 32.55
CA VAL A 224 10.28 12.35 31.95
C VAL A 224 10.96 13.22 33.01
N GLY A 225 10.69 12.98 34.29
CA GLY A 225 11.16 13.77 35.42
C GLY A 225 9.99 14.15 36.35
N ALA A 226 10.25 14.08 37.66
CA ALA A 226 9.29 14.41 38.72
C ALA A 226 7.95 13.63 38.63
N GLY A 227 7.96 12.41 38.07
CA GLY A 227 6.77 11.57 37.92
C GLY A 227 5.81 12.04 36.84
N VAL A 228 6.27 12.88 35.90
CA VAL A 228 5.45 13.38 34.80
C VAL A 228 5.58 12.42 33.61
N PRO A 229 4.49 11.79 33.12
CA PRO A 229 4.54 10.98 31.91
C PRO A 229 4.65 11.86 30.65
N LEU A 230 5.31 11.35 29.61
CA LEU A 230 5.44 12.05 28.32
C LEU A 230 4.08 12.32 27.67
N TYR A 231 3.13 11.41 27.86
CA TYR A 231 1.76 11.44 27.37
C TYR A 231 0.79 12.16 28.34
N LYS A 232 1.28 13.07 29.19
CA LYS A 232 0.47 13.75 30.22
C LYS A 232 -0.78 14.47 29.70
N ASP A 233 -0.72 15.03 28.49
CA ASP A 233 -1.85 15.72 27.88
C ASP A 233 -2.46 14.93 26.72
N PHE A 234 -2.25 13.60 26.67
CA PHE A 234 -2.96 12.77 25.69
C PHE A 234 -4.46 12.80 25.97
N GLU A 235 -5.21 13.10 24.92
CA GLU A 235 -6.65 12.95 24.86
C GLU A 235 -7.05 11.65 24.17
N PHE A 236 -8.34 11.36 24.14
CA PHE A 236 -8.88 10.16 23.49
C PHE A 236 -8.40 10.03 22.03
N GLY A 237 -8.40 11.13 21.27
CA GLY A 237 -7.92 11.14 19.89
C GLY A 237 -6.44 10.80 19.75
N ASP A 238 -5.60 11.22 20.70
CA ASP A 238 -4.17 10.90 20.70
C ASP A 238 -3.93 9.41 20.99
N TRP A 239 -4.68 8.83 21.93
CA TRP A 239 -4.65 7.39 22.20
C TRP A 239 -5.07 6.57 20.97
N ALA A 240 -6.10 7.02 20.25
CA ALA A 240 -6.54 6.38 19.02
C ALA A 240 -5.47 6.46 17.92
N LEU A 241 -4.81 7.60 17.75
CA LEU A 241 -3.72 7.73 16.80
C LEU A 241 -2.47 6.94 17.21
N LEU A 242 -2.19 6.79 18.51
CA LEU A 242 -1.12 5.93 19.00
C LEU A 242 -1.40 4.46 18.64
N GLN A 243 -2.64 4.00 18.86
CA GLN A 243 -3.06 2.66 18.47
C GLN A 243 -2.94 2.46 16.95
N LEU A 244 -3.38 3.44 16.16
CA LEU A 244 -3.25 3.41 14.70
C LEU A 244 -1.79 3.29 14.25
N ARG A 245 -0.87 4.04 14.87
CA ARG A 245 0.58 3.94 14.58
C ARG A 245 1.10 2.53 14.81
N PHE A 246 0.78 1.95 15.96
CA PHE A 246 1.17 0.57 16.28
C PHE A 246 0.63 -0.41 15.25
N GLU A 247 -0.65 -0.31 14.90
CA GLU A 247 -1.29 -1.27 13.99
C GLU A 247 -0.70 -1.21 12.58
N LEU A 248 -0.51 -0.02 12.03
CA LEU A 248 0.08 0.15 10.70
C LEU A 248 1.55 -0.25 10.68
N TYR A 249 2.32 0.07 11.72
CA TYR A 249 3.72 -0.33 11.83
C TYR A 249 3.85 -1.85 11.92
N MET A 250 3.11 -2.46 12.85
CA MET A 250 3.16 -3.91 13.08
C MET A 250 2.65 -4.71 11.89
N LEU A 251 1.65 -4.23 11.16
CA LEU A 251 1.18 -4.90 9.95
C LEU A 251 2.32 -5.06 8.94
N GLN A 252 3.08 -3.99 8.71
CA GLN A 252 4.19 -4.00 7.75
C GLN A 252 5.36 -4.86 8.24
N ALA A 253 5.73 -4.73 9.52
CA ALA A 253 6.82 -5.49 10.11
C ALA A 253 6.50 -7.00 10.12
N ALA A 254 5.25 -7.36 10.46
CA ALA A 254 4.80 -8.75 10.44
C ALA A 254 4.67 -9.28 9.01
N PHE A 255 4.12 -8.51 8.07
CA PHE A 255 4.02 -8.93 6.68
C PHE A 255 5.39 -9.22 6.07
N LYS A 256 6.39 -8.36 6.30
CA LYS A 256 7.76 -8.58 5.82
C LYS A 256 8.38 -9.86 6.39
N LYS A 257 8.11 -10.17 7.66
CA LYS A 257 8.61 -11.39 8.32
C LYS A 257 7.86 -12.65 7.88
N ASP A 258 6.55 -12.57 7.72
CA ASP A 258 5.69 -13.72 7.46
C ASP A 258 5.68 -14.12 5.97
N VAL A 259 5.76 -13.13 5.06
CA VAL A 259 5.81 -13.39 3.61
C VAL A 259 7.22 -13.78 3.17
N ASN A 260 8.25 -13.16 3.75
CA ASN A 260 9.66 -13.47 3.50
C ASN A 260 10.03 -13.64 2.00
N ASP A 261 9.39 -12.86 1.12
CA ASP A 261 9.59 -12.90 -0.33
C ASP A 261 10.16 -11.56 -0.80
N PRO A 262 11.40 -11.52 -1.34
CA PRO A 262 12.00 -10.28 -1.82
C PRO A 262 11.21 -9.64 -2.97
N ASP A 263 10.42 -10.42 -3.71
CA ASP A 263 9.58 -9.91 -4.81
C ASP A 263 8.27 -9.26 -4.33
N ARG A 264 7.97 -9.35 -3.02
CA ARG A 264 6.82 -8.70 -2.37
C ARG A 264 7.31 -7.67 -1.35
N PRO A 265 7.73 -6.47 -1.80
CA PRO A 265 8.38 -5.48 -0.93
C PRO A 265 7.46 -4.91 0.17
N GLY A 266 6.13 -5.02 0.02
CA GLY A 266 5.17 -4.56 1.01
C GLY A 266 3.73 -4.88 0.63
N ILE A 267 2.79 -4.18 1.27
CA ILE A 267 1.35 -4.41 1.10
C ILE A 267 0.78 -3.42 0.09
N PRO A 268 0.22 -3.86 -1.04
CA PRO A 268 -0.50 -2.98 -1.96
C PRO A 268 -1.76 -2.40 -1.31
N GLU A 269 -2.12 -1.16 -1.67
CA GLU A 269 -3.30 -0.47 -1.13
C GLU A 269 -4.60 -1.27 -1.34
N SER A 270 -4.77 -1.87 -2.53
CA SER A 270 -5.93 -2.69 -2.89
C SER A 270 -6.12 -3.93 -2.00
N HIS A 271 -5.04 -4.42 -1.38
CA HIS A 271 -5.06 -5.61 -0.53
C HIS A 271 -4.90 -5.28 0.95
N PHE A 272 -4.73 -4.00 1.31
CA PHE A 272 -4.52 -3.56 2.67
C PHE A 272 -5.63 -4.03 3.62
N ALA A 273 -6.90 -3.84 3.25
CA ALA A 273 -8.03 -4.22 4.09
C ALA A 273 -8.07 -5.72 4.41
N PHE A 274 -7.68 -6.56 3.43
CA PHE A 274 -7.58 -8.00 3.59
C PHE A 274 -6.51 -8.37 4.63
N TYR A 275 -5.29 -7.86 4.47
CA TYR A 275 -4.21 -8.16 5.40
C TYR A 275 -4.48 -7.57 6.80
N PHE A 276 -4.99 -6.35 6.88
CA PHE A 276 -5.35 -5.72 8.15
C PHE A 276 -6.36 -6.58 8.93
N SER A 277 -7.41 -7.05 8.25
CA SER A 277 -8.40 -7.96 8.86
C SER A 277 -7.79 -9.30 9.25
N ARG A 278 -6.81 -9.81 8.50
CA ARG A 278 -6.15 -11.09 8.80
C ARG A 278 -5.26 -11.03 10.05
N TYR A 279 -4.57 -9.91 10.25
CA TYR A 279 -3.67 -9.72 11.40
C TYR A 279 -4.40 -9.28 12.66
N PHE A 280 -5.29 -8.31 12.56
CA PHE A 280 -5.92 -7.70 13.74
C PHE A 280 -7.34 -8.22 14.02
N SER A 281 -7.90 -9.07 13.14
CA SER A 281 -9.30 -9.55 13.23
C SER A 281 -10.32 -8.42 13.35
N LYS A 282 -10.00 -7.25 12.77
CA LYS A 282 -10.86 -6.07 12.72
C LYS A 282 -10.71 -5.34 11.40
N GLN A 283 -11.67 -4.50 11.08
CA GLN A 283 -11.60 -3.62 9.93
C GLN A 283 -11.12 -2.23 10.35
N LEU A 284 -10.29 -1.61 9.50
CA LEU A 284 -9.91 -0.21 9.67
C LEU A 284 -10.97 0.66 9.02
N VAL A 285 -11.62 1.52 9.81
CA VAL A 285 -12.70 2.40 9.34
C VAL A 285 -12.21 3.85 9.37
N PRO A 286 -11.81 4.45 8.22
CA PRO A 286 -11.31 5.83 8.17
C PRO A 286 -12.27 6.85 8.79
N LYS A 287 -13.58 6.65 8.62
CA LYS A 287 -14.64 7.51 9.19
C LYS A 287 -14.57 7.63 10.71
N SER A 288 -14.06 6.62 11.41
CA SER A 288 -13.88 6.66 12.87
C SER A 288 -12.81 7.67 13.31
N PHE A 289 -11.92 8.07 12.41
CA PHE A 289 -10.91 9.12 12.63
C PHE A 289 -11.32 10.48 12.04
N GLY A 290 -12.53 10.57 11.44
CA GLY A 290 -13.05 11.79 10.84
C GLY A 290 -12.58 12.04 9.39
N VAL A 291 -12.01 11.02 8.74
CA VAL A 291 -11.52 11.06 7.34
C VAL A 291 -12.27 10.06 6.46
N THR A 292 -12.27 10.25 5.14
CA THR A 292 -13.01 9.37 4.22
C THR A 292 -12.16 8.24 3.67
N ASP A 293 -10.89 8.53 3.40
CA ASP A 293 -10.02 7.65 2.61
C ASP A 293 -8.81 7.16 3.39
N LEU A 294 -8.28 6.00 2.97
CA LEU A 294 -7.10 5.39 3.58
C LEU A 294 -5.84 6.27 3.42
N ALA A 295 -5.73 6.96 2.29
CA ALA A 295 -4.67 7.93 2.04
C ALA A 295 -4.73 9.11 3.03
N GLU A 296 -5.92 9.60 3.39
CA GLU A 296 -6.07 10.66 4.40
C GLU A 296 -5.74 10.16 5.81
N LEU A 297 -6.18 8.94 6.13
CA LEU A 297 -5.90 8.31 7.41
C LEU A 297 -4.39 8.13 7.64
N THR A 298 -3.68 7.65 6.62
CA THR A 298 -2.21 7.48 6.69
C THR A 298 -1.47 8.81 6.77
N LYS A 299 -1.97 9.89 6.15
CA LYS A 299 -1.41 11.25 6.34
C LYS A 299 -1.42 11.72 7.80
N MET A 300 -2.38 11.27 8.61
CA MET A 300 -2.43 11.58 10.06
C MET A 300 -1.29 10.93 10.87
N VAL A 301 -0.67 9.90 10.31
CA VAL A 301 0.41 9.09 10.91
C VAL A 301 1.55 8.89 9.92
N LYS A 302 1.84 9.92 9.12
CA LYS A 302 2.90 9.95 8.09
C LYS A 302 4.30 9.65 8.63
N ASP A 303 4.49 9.84 9.94
CA ASP A 303 5.72 9.51 10.66
C ASP A 303 5.93 7.99 10.85
N THR A 304 4.87 7.21 10.68
CA THR A 304 4.87 5.76 10.90
C THR A 304 4.54 4.95 9.65
N ALA A 305 3.66 5.46 8.80
CA ALA A 305 3.19 4.79 7.59
C ALA A 305 3.09 5.76 6.40
N VAL A 306 3.64 5.36 5.25
CA VAL A 306 3.65 6.14 4.01
C VAL A 306 3.33 5.21 2.84
N TRP A 307 2.62 5.72 1.83
CA TRP A 307 2.41 5.01 0.57
C TRP A 307 3.49 5.43 -0.43
N GLU A 308 4.29 4.46 -0.90
CA GLU A 308 5.27 4.63 -1.96
C GLU A 308 4.85 3.71 -3.13
N ASP A 309 4.57 4.28 -4.30
CA ASP A 309 4.11 3.54 -5.49
C ASP A 309 2.90 2.61 -5.23
N GLY A 310 1.97 3.02 -4.37
CA GLY A 310 0.78 2.24 -3.99
C GLY A 310 1.06 1.10 -3.01
N ILE A 311 2.27 1.05 -2.44
CA ILE A 311 2.71 0.04 -1.46
C ILE A 311 2.89 0.72 -0.10
N LEU A 312 2.38 0.08 0.94
CA LEU A 312 2.54 0.54 2.31
C LEU A 312 3.98 0.34 2.78
N GLY A 313 4.67 1.44 3.05
CA GLY A 313 6.00 1.51 3.62
C GLY A 313 6.01 2.24 4.97
N THR A 314 7.16 2.17 5.64
CA THR A 314 7.38 2.82 6.94
C THR A 314 8.64 3.67 6.87
N PRO A 315 8.54 4.96 7.22
CA PRO A 315 9.72 5.84 7.32
C PRO A 315 10.44 5.66 8.66
N VAL A 316 9.93 4.81 9.56
CA VAL A 316 10.54 4.56 10.86
C VAL A 316 11.85 3.80 10.66
N VAL A 317 12.96 4.46 11.00
CA VAL A 317 14.32 3.93 10.81
C VAL A 317 14.72 2.96 11.92
N VAL A 318 14.10 3.08 13.10
CA VAL A 318 14.31 2.18 14.25
C VAL A 318 13.30 1.03 14.16
N ASP A 319 13.71 -0.18 14.53
CA ASP A 319 12.74 -1.28 14.69
C ASP A 319 11.88 -1.00 15.94
N ALA A 320 10.79 -0.25 15.75
CA ALA A 320 9.84 0.08 16.80
C ALA A 320 9.12 -1.16 17.37
N ALA A 321 9.27 -2.34 16.76
CA ALA A 321 8.78 -3.57 17.39
C ALA A 321 9.65 -3.97 18.59
N ASP A 322 10.93 -3.58 18.61
CA ASP A 322 11.84 -3.81 19.73
C ASP A 322 11.79 -2.69 20.78
N ASP A 323 11.36 -1.48 20.39
CA ASP A 323 11.13 -0.33 21.28
C ASP A 323 9.71 0.24 21.09
N LEU A 324 8.70 -0.47 21.58
CA LEU A 324 7.31 -0.02 21.53
C LEU A 324 7.08 1.39 22.15
N PRO A 325 7.76 1.78 23.24
CA PRO A 325 7.74 3.17 23.73
C PRO A 325 8.13 4.23 22.70
N TYR A 326 8.88 3.88 21.65
CA TYR A 326 9.21 4.79 20.55
C TYR A 326 7.96 5.36 19.86
N LEU A 327 6.89 4.58 19.75
CA LEU A 327 5.63 5.04 19.13
C LEU A 327 4.96 6.14 19.96
N VAL A 328 5.12 6.11 21.29
CA VAL A 328 4.62 7.17 22.18
C VAL A 328 5.35 8.48 21.92
N LYS A 329 6.66 8.40 21.66
CA LYS A 329 7.49 9.55 21.32
C LYS A 329 7.01 10.20 20.01
N LEU A 330 6.80 9.40 18.96
CA LEU A 330 6.23 9.88 17.69
C LEU A 330 4.85 10.52 17.88
N ALA A 331 3.98 9.88 18.66
CA ALA A 331 2.64 10.40 18.93
C ALA A 331 2.68 11.74 19.66
N GLU A 332 3.54 11.90 20.68
CA GLU A 332 3.69 13.17 21.40
C GLU A 332 4.29 14.27 20.52
N GLN A 333 5.29 13.97 19.67
CA GLN A 333 5.82 14.94 18.71
C GLN A 333 4.71 15.46 17.78
N HIS A 334 3.91 14.56 17.21
CA HIS A 334 2.82 14.94 16.32
C HIS A 334 1.70 15.69 17.05
N ARG A 335 1.44 15.35 18.33
CA ARG A 335 0.46 16.05 19.16
C ARG A 335 0.92 17.48 19.46
N ARG A 336 2.20 17.71 19.77
CA ARG A 336 2.77 19.07 19.92
C ARG A 336 2.68 19.88 18.63
N GLU A 337 2.99 19.27 17.49
CA GLU A 337 2.86 19.93 16.18
C GLU A 337 1.41 20.32 15.87
N ARG A 338 0.46 19.43 16.15
CA ARG A 338 -0.97 19.71 16.02
C ARG A 338 -1.42 20.83 16.96
N GLN A 339 -0.99 20.82 18.22
CA GLN A 339 -1.34 21.88 19.17
C GLN A 339 -0.86 23.24 18.67
N ARG A 340 0.38 23.35 18.20
CA ARG A 340 0.92 24.59 17.61
C ARG A 340 0.11 25.09 16.42
N ARG A 341 -0.42 24.18 15.59
CA ARG A 341 -1.31 24.54 14.47
C ARG A 341 -2.65 25.10 14.97
N ILE A 342 -3.24 24.46 15.98
CA ILE A 342 -4.47 24.93 16.61
C ILE A 342 -4.26 26.32 17.25
N ASP A 343 -3.15 26.52 17.98
CA ASP A 343 -2.83 27.78 18.63
C ASP A 343 -2.57 28.91 17.61
N ALA A 344 -2.09 28.55 16.40
CA ALA A 344 -1.96 29.47 15.27
C ALA A 344 -3.30 29.73 14.53
N GLY A 345 -4.41 29.16 14.99
CA GLY A 345 -5.75 29.36 14.44
C GLY A 345 -6.14 28.39 13.32
N ASP A 346 -5.34 27.35 13.05
CA ASP A 346 -5.69 26.29 12.10
C ASP A 346 -6.62 25.26 12.76
N GLU A 347 -7.92 25.57 12.70
CA GLU A 347 -9.01 24.72 13.20
C GLU A 347 -9.09 23.35 12.51
N THR A 348 -8.48 23.19 11.33
CA THR A 348 -8.48 21.90 10.61
C THR A 348 -7.60 20.84 11.29
N ALA A 349 -6.70 21.26 12.19
CA ALA A 349 -5.84 20.36 12.94
C ALA A 349 -6.56 19.64 14.10
N ARG A 350 -7.81 20.01 14.43
CA ARG A 350 -8.59 19.34 15.49
C ARG A 350 -9.01 17.93 15.09
N LEU A 351 -8.83 16.99 16.02
CA LEU A 351 -9.18 15.59 15.82
C LEU A 351 -10.68 15.35 15.97
N LYS A 352 -11.27 14.61 15.03
CA LYS A 352 -12.68 14.19 15.04
C LYS A 352 -12.77 12.66 15.18
N VAL A 353 -12.18 12.14 16.25
CA VAL A 353 -12.07 10.69 16.46
C VAL A 353 -13.24 10.19 17.31
N THR A 354 -13.92 9.15 16.84
CA THR A 354 -15.05 8.54 17.53
C THR A 354 -14.58 7.34 18.38
N PRO A 355 -15.35 6.93 19.41
CA PRO A 355 -15.02 5.78 20.26
C PRO A 355 -14.73 4.48 19.47
N GLN A 356 -15.35 4.32 18.30
CA GLN A 356 -15.17 3.17 17.41
C GLN A 356 -13.72 3.00 16.94
N ALA A 357 -12.90 4.05 16.93
CA ALA A 357 -11.50 3.98 16.50
C ALA A 357 -10.61 3.09 17.40
N LEU A 358 -10.99 2.93 18.68
CA LEU A 358 -10.26 2.11 19.67
C LEU A 358 -10.96 0.80 20.02
N VAL A 359 -12.06 0.46 19.35
CA VAL A 359 -12.76 -0.79 19.62
C VAL A 359 -11.88 -1.97 19.19
N THR A 360 -11.45 -2.76 20.17
CA THR A 360 -10.82 -4.06 19.93
C THR A 360 -11.90 -5.10 19.65
N PRO A 361 -11.74 -5.95 18.62
CA PRO A 361 -12.68 -7.03 18.36
C PRO A 361 -12.71 -7.98 19.56
N ALA A 362 -13.91 -8.49 19.89
CA ALA A 362 -14.05 -9.53 20.89
C ALA A 362 -13.22 -10.77 20.47
N PRO A 363 -12.58 -11.48 21.42
CA PRO A 363 -11.91 -12.73 21.07
C PRO A 363 -12.94 -13.70 20.46
N ALA A 364 -12.62 -14.21 19.27
CA ALA A 364 -13.39 -15.25 18.60
C ALA A 364 -13.19 -16.61 19.29
#